data_AF-A0A1J5SUC0-F1
#
_entry.id   AF-A0A1J5SUC0-F1
#
_cell.length_a   1.000
_cell.length_b   1.000
_cell.length_c   1.000
_cell.angle_alpha   90.00
_cell.angle_beta   90.00
_cell.angle_gamma   90.00
#
_symmetry.space_group_name_H-M   'P 1'
#
loop_
_entity.id
_entity.type
_entity.pdbx_description
1 polymer ?
#
loop_
_entity_poly.entity_id
_entity_poly.type
_entity_poly.pdbx_seq_one_letter_code
_entity_poly.pdbx_strand_id
1 'polypeptide(L)' 'MNNFYIMLAKQKVLKSFKEMPEQFSIDDAIDKLIVIHKIQSAETEIKNGKGLTTVEAKKKLKKWLN' A
#
# COMPACT_ATOMS: atom_id res chain seq x y z
N MET A 1 -15.00 16.53 -6.95
CA MET A 1 -14.04 16.92 -5.91
C MET A 1 -13.54 15.66 -5.23
N ASN A 2 -12.33 15.18 -5.55
CA ASN A 2 -11.76 14.02 -4.87
C ASN A 2 -11.15 14.50 -3.55
N ASN A 3 -11.81 14.15 -2.47
CA ASN A 3 -11.30 14.39 -1.13
C ASN A 3 -10.12 13.42 -0.92
N PHE A 4 -8.89 13.92 -0.84
CA PHE A 4 -7.67 13.16 -0.56
C PHE A 4 -7.61 12.66 0.91
N TYR A 5 -8.73 12.15 1.43
CA TYR A 5 -8.73 11.52 2.75
C TYR A 5 -8.22 10.09 2.63
N ILE A 6 -6.92 9.93 2.84
CA ILE A 6 -6.29 8.63 3.03
C ILE A 6 -6.74 8.10 4.39
N MET A 7 -7.63 7.11 4.39
CA MET A 7 -8.05 6.42 5.62
C MET A 7 -7.14 5.24 5.90
N LEU A 8 -6.42 5.31 7.02
CA LEU A 8 -5.58 4.21 7.53
C LEU A 8 -6.23 3.56 8.74
N ALA A 9 -6.06 2.24 8.87
CA ALA A 9 -6.44 1.58 10.11
C ALA A 9 -5.39 1.87 11.19
N LYS A 10 -5.80 2.59 12.25
CA LYS A 10 -4.94 2.95 13.39
C LYS A 10 -4.10 1.77 13.90
N GLN A 11 -4.71 0.59 14.04
CA GLN A 11 -4.01 -0.60 14.52
C GLN A 11 -2.89 -1.08 13.58
N LYS A 12 -3.09 -0.98 12.25
CA LYS A 12 -2.06 -1.33 11.26
C LYS A 12 -0.90 -0.33 11.30
N VAL A 13 -1.20 0.96 11.53
CA VAL A 13 -0.18 2.00 11.74
C VAL A 13 0.64 1.70 12.99
N LEU A 14 0.00 1.53 14.14
CA LEU A 14 0.69 1.25 15.39
C LEU A 14 1.53 -0.02 15.33
N LYS A 15 1.03 -1.10 14.73
CA LYS A 15 1.81 -2.34 14.54
C LYS A 15 3.05 -2.09 13.69
N SER A 16 2.89 -1.38 12.57
CA SER A 16 3.98 -1.09 11.64
C SER A 16 5.05 -0.17 12.23
N PHE A 17 4.65 0.77 13.08
CA PHE A 17 5.56 1.71 13.75
C PHE A 17 6.29 1.08 14.94
N LYS A 18 5.70 0.07 15.60
CA LYS A 18 6.41 -0.72 16.63
C LYS A 18 7.64 -1.46 16.11
N GLU A 19 7.70 -1.72 14.81
CA GLU A 19 8.81 -2.41 14.15
C GLU A 19 9.86 -1.41 13.61
N MET A 20 9.62 -0.10 13.73
CA MET A 20 10.59 0.92 13.34
C MET A 20 11.68 1.07 14.41
N PRO A 21 12.88 1.55 14.03
CA PRO A 21 13.92 1.85 14.99
C PRO A 21 13.48 2.91 16.01
N GLU A 22 14.18 3.01 17.15
CA GLU A 22 13.89 4.02 18.18
C GLU A 22 13.97 5.47 17.64
N GLN A 23 14.85 5.69 16.66
CA GLN A 23 14.98 6.96 15.94
C GLN A 23 14.84 6.73 14.43
N PHE A 24 14.03 7.54 13.79
CA PHE A 24 13.82 7.55 12.34
C PHE A 24 13.52 8.97 11.88
N SER A 25 13.70 9.24 10.59
CA SER A 25 13.41 10.55 10.01
C SER A 25 11.92 10.73 9.75
N ILE A 26 11.48 11.98 9.57
CA ILE A 26 10.10 12.26 9.15
C ILE A 26 9.78 11.60 7.79
N ASP A 27 10.76 11.54 6.90
CA ASP A 27 10.62 10.92 5.58
C ASP A 27 10.34 9.41 5.71
N ASP A 28 11.04 8.71 6.61
CA ASP A 28 10.80 7.28 6.88
C ASP A 28 9.37 7.04 7.39
N ALA A 29 8.86 7.92 8.26
CA ALA A 29 7.50 7.82 8.77
C ALA A 29 6.46 8.01 7.65
N ILE A 30 6.67 9.01 6.77
CA ILE A 30 5.80 9.28 5.63
C ILE A 30 5.80 8.08 4.68
N ASP A 31 6.98 7.55 4.32
CA ASP A 31 7.12 6.39 3.45
C ASP A 31 6.40 5.16 4.03
N LYS A 32 6.57 4.92 5.33
CA LYS A 32 5.86 3.83 6.01
C LYS A 32 4.34 4.01 5.91
N LEU A 33 3.82 5.21 6.14
CA LEU A 33 2.39 5.51 6.02
C LEU A 33 1.88 5.32 4.58
N ILE A 34 2.65 5.71 3.57
CA ILE A 34 2.33 5.50 2.16
C ILE A 34 2.26 4.00 1.82
N VAL A 35 3.20 3.20 2.33
CA VAL A 35 3.19 1.74 2.13
C VAL A 35 1.95 1.12 2.77
N ILE A 36 1.62 1.48 4.01
CA ILE A 36 0.43 0.98 4.70
C ILE A 36 -0.83 1.35 3.90
N HIS A 37 -0.92 2.59 3.41
CA HIS A 37 -2.01 3.03 2.55
C HIS A 37 -2.16 2.14 1.30
N LYS A 38 -1.07 1.93 0.55
CA LYS A 38 -1.09 1.14 -0.68
C LYS A 38 -1.56 -0.30 -0.42
N ILE A 39 -1.10 -0.92 0.67
CA ILE A 39 -1.50 -2.28 1.03
C ILE A 39 -3.00 -2.33 1.35
N GLN A 40 -3.50 -1.42 2.19
CA GLN A 40 -4.92 -1.42 2.58
C GLN A 40 -5.84 -1.11 1.39
N SER A 41 -5.43 -0.20 0.50
CA SER A 41 -6.14 0.08 -0.74
C SER A 41 -6.18 -1.15 -1.64
N ALA A 42 -5.03 -1.83 -1.84
CA ALA A 42 -4.95 -3.04 -2.65
C ALA A 42 -5.82 -4.18 -2.07
N GLU A 43 -5.81 -4.40 -0.75
CA GLU A 43 -6.69 -5.37 -0.09
C GLU A 43 -8.17 -5.09 -0.38
N THR A 44 -8.57 -3.81 -0.34
CA THR A 44 -9.94 -3.38 -0.61
C THR A 44 -10.31 -3.55 -2.08
N GLU A 45 -9.41 -3.19 -2.99
CA GLU A 45 -9.59 -3.39 -4.43
C GLU A 45 -9.75 -4.86 -4.79
N ILE A 46 -8.92 -5.74 -4.22
CA ILE A 46 -9.00 -7.19 -4.42
C ILE A 46 -10.36 -7.72 -3.95
N LYS A 47 -10.81 -7.34 -2.74
CA LYS A 47 -12.13 -7.73 -2.21
C LYS A 47 -13.29 -7.27 -3.10
N ASN A 48 -13.13 -6.11 -3.75
CA ASN A 48 -14.09 -5.55 -4.68
C ASN A 48 -13.95 -6.09 -6.11
N GLY A 49 -13.17 -7.15 -6.34
CA GLY A 49 -13.01 -7.79 -7.65
C GLY A 49 -12.12 -7.01 -8.63
N LYS A 50 -11.37 -6.01 -8.16
CA LYS A 50 -10.45 -5.21 -9.01
C LYS A 50 -9.03 -5.78 -9.08
N GLY A 51 -8.81 -6.97 -8.53
CA GLY A 51 -7.53 -7.68 -8.62
C GLY A 51 -7.25 -8.24 -10.02
N LEU A 52 -6.00 -8.63 -10.27
CA LEU A 52 -5.60 -9.33 -11.50
C LEU A 52 -5.17 -10.75 -11.15
N THR A 53 -5.54 -11.71 -11.99
CA THR A 53 -4.94 -13.04 -11.97
C THR A 53 -3.48 -12.99 -12.36
N THR A 54 -2.73 -14.04 -12.01
CA THR A 54 -1.31 -14.16 -12.41
C THR A 54 -1.13 -14.10 -13.93
N VAL A 55 -2.06 -14.66 -14.71
CA VAL A 55 -2.01 -14.64 -16.18
C VAL A 55 -2.17 -13.22 -16.71
N GLU A 56 -3.15 -12.47 -16.20
CA GLU A 56 -3.39 -11.08 -16.59
C GLU A 56 -2.24 -10.16 -16.17
N ALA A 57 -1.70 -10.37 -14.98
CA ALA A 57 -0.53 -9.65 -14.49
C ALA A 57 0.69 -9.87 -15.40
N LYS A 58 0.99 -11.12 -15.76
CA LYS A 58 2.07 -11.45 -16.71
C LYS A 58 1.86 -10.78 -18.07
N LYS A 59 0.62 -10.78 -18.59
CA LYS A 59 0.29 -10.12 -19.85
C LYS A 59 0.54 -8.60 -19.79
N LYS A 60 0.21 -7.94 -18.67
CA LYS A 60 0.46 -6.49 -18.48
C LYS A 60 1.93 -6.16 -18.31
N LEU A 61 2.72 -7.04 -17.69
CA LEU A 61 4.15 -6.80 -17.43
C LEU A 61 5.04 -7.04 -18.66
N LYS A 62 4.59 -7.82 -19.65
CA LYS A 62 5.35 -8.10 -20.88
C LYS A 62 5.92 -6.85 -21.56
N LYS A 63 5.23 -5.70 -21.51
CA LYS A 63 5.71 -4.46 -22.15
C LYS A 63 6.95 -3.84 -21.48
N TRP A 64 7.28 -4.24 -20.26
CA TRP A 64 8.39 -3.69 -19.47
C TRP A 64 9.49 -4.72 -19.19
N LEU A 65 9.15 -6.01 -19.17
CA LEU A 65 10.05 -7.11 -18.81
C LEU A 65 10.56 -7.88 -20.04
N ASN A 66 10.83 -7.16 -21.15
CA ASN A 66 11.42 -7.76 -22.34
C ASN A 66 12.78 -8.40 -22.04
#